data_AF-A0A3D3W7D5-F1
#
_entry.id   AF-A0A3D3W7D5-F1
#
_cell.length_a   1.000
_cell.length_b   1.000
_cell.length_c   1.000
_cell.angle_alpha   90.00
_cell.angle_beta   90.00
_cell.angle_gamma   90.00
#
_symmetry.space_group_name_H-M   'P 1'
#
loop_
_entity.id
_entity.type
_entity.pdbx_description
1 polymer ?
#
loop_
_entity_poly.entity_id
_entity_poly.type
_entity_poly.pdbx_seq_one_letter_code
_entity_poly.pdbx_strand_id
1 'polypeptide(L)'
;MFHDWVSREVFGLKLSVSVAAQYNRVADIRLTNCGMFLERAGEHVKGDWSDGGPVVLKLGGSLLDLWDLGERLLEFSCGRRVLVIPGGGAAADVVRRLDLYGGLTAEQSHWMAIESMSFNAELLLRTLRGVQVADGVEGDVSRWVVGTPVVLRIGSWLRGSGRAVAERIPATWDATSDSIAAIVAGAIGVESLILGKSCEPGGVESADLAGAGQVDACFPEFSRGLRLGWCNFRSAALHIRWLQSANAAE
;
A
#
# COMPACT_ATOMS: atom_id res chain seq x y z
N MET A 1 -25.48 32.82 -14.46
CA MET A 1 -24.17 32.46 -15.04
C MET A 1 -23.60 31.36 -14.16
N PHE A 2 -23.60 30.06 -14.47
CA PHE A 2 -23.81 29.30 -15.70
C PHE A 2 -24.52 27.96 -15.31
N HIS A 3 -25.63 27.70 -15.99
CA HIS A 3 -26.27 26.44 -16.42
C HIS A 3 -26.00 25.10 -15.70
N ASP A 4 -27.07 24.51 -15.15
CA ASP A 4 -27.84 23.38 -15.72
C ASP A 4 -27.10 22.04 -15.74
N TRP A 5 -27.48 21.14 -14.82
CA TRP A 5 -27.38 19.70 -15.07
C TRP A 5 -28.79 19.15 -15.29
N VAL A 6 -29.01 18.79 -16.55
CA VAL A 6 -30.25 18.29 -17.11
C VAL A 6 -30.68 17.00 -16.41
N SER A 7 -31.85 17.05 -15.78
CA SER A 7 -32.70 15.90 -15.50
C SER A 7 -33.07 15.21 -16.82
N ARG A 8 -32.72 13.93 -16.95
CA ARG A 8 -33.35 13.00 -17.90
C ARG A 8 -33.59 11.68 -17.20
N GLU A 9 -34.84 11.49 -16.80
CA GLU A 9 -35.43 10.17 -16.62
C GLU A 9 -35.35 9.40 -17.95
N VAL A 10 -34.80 8.20 -17.91
CA VAL A 10 -34.81 7.26 -19.02
C VAL A 10 -35.13 5.88 -18.45
N PHE A 11 -36.35 5.44 -18.75
CA PHE A 11 -36.90 4.09 -18.69
C PHE A 11 -36.92 3.33 -17.35
N GLY A 12 -38.14 3.15 -16.85
CA GLY A 12 -38.47 2.26 -15.75
C GLY A 12 -38.18 0.79 -16.08
N LEU A 13 -37.35 0.18 -15.24
CA LEU A 13 -37.30 -1.25 -15.01
C LEU A 13 -37.18 -1.46 -13.49
N LYS A 14 -38.28 -1.87 -12.85
CA LYS A 14 -38.26 -2.36 -11.48
C LYS A 14 -37.55 -3.72 -11.48
N LEU A 15 -36.28 -3.74 -11.09
CA LEU A 15 -35.59 -4.96 -10.70
C LEU A 15 -35.64 -5.07 -9.17
N SER A 16 -36.67 -5.75 -8.67
CA SER A 16 -36.68 -6.25 -7.30
C SER A 16 -35.78 -7.49 -7.24
N VAL A 17 -34.59 -7.36 -6.67
CA VAL A 17 -33.78 -8.53 -6.30
C VAL A 17 -33.66 -8.55 -4.78
N SER A 18 -34.25 -9.60 -4.20
CA SER A 18 -34.29 -9.90 -2.77
C SER A 18 -32.87 -9.98 -2.18
N VAL A 19 -32.66 -9.25 -1.08
CA VAL A 19 -31.37 -9.03 -0.38
C VAL A 19 -30.89 -10.26 0.42
N ALA A 20 -31.59 -11.40 0.38
CA ALA A 20 -31.35 -12.49 1.35
C ALA A 20 -30.43 -13.65 0.89
N ALA A 21 -29.95 -13.70 -0.35
CA ALA A 21 -29.26 -14.90 -0.88
C ALA A 21 -27.76 -14.73 -1.23
N GLN A 22 -27.14 -13.59 -0.91
CA GLN A 22 -25.81 -13.22 -1.44
C GLN A 22 -24.62 -13.52 -0.52
N TYR A 23 -24.86 -13.94 0.73
CA TYR A 23 -23.80 -14.07 1.73
C TYR A 23 -22.98 -15.37 1.67
N ASN A 24 -23.45 -16.43 1.00
CA ASN A 24 -22.74 -17.72 0.97
C ASN A 24 -21.96 -18.03 -0.32
N ARG A 25 -21.91 -17.10 -1.30
CA ARG A 25 -21.16 -17.31 -2.58
C ARG A 25 -19.81 -16.60 -2.67
N VAL A 26 -19.44 -15.83 -1.65
CA VAL A 26 -18.21 -15.00 -1.70
C VAL A 26 -16.96 -15.85 -1.40
N ALA A 27 -17.08 -16.94 -0.63
CA ALA A 27 -15.96 -17.83 -0.34
C ALA A 27 -15.55 -18.68 -1.56
N ASP A 28 -16.52 -19.22 -2.30
CA ASP A 28 -16.22 -20.09 -3.46
C ASP A 28 -15.59 -19.32 -4.63
N ILE A 29 -16.08 -18.09 -4.94
CA ILE A 29 -15.52 -17.25 -6.02
C ILE A 29 -14.08 -16.79 -5.71
N ARG A 30 -13.70 -16.67 -4.43
CA ARG A 30 -12.34 -16.23 -4.00
C ARG A 30 -11.28 -17.29 -4.31
N LEU A 31 -11.60 -18.57 -4.12
CA LEU A 31 -10.69 -19.66 -4.47
C LEU A 31 -10.63 -19.90 -5.98
N THR A 32 -11.75 -19.71 -6.70
CA THR A 32 -11.76 -19.83 -8.17
C THR A 32 -10.91 -18.75 -8.83
N ASN A 33 -10.86 -17.52 -8.29
CA ASN A 33 -10.02 -16.47 -8.86
C ASN A 33 -8.52 -16.72 -8.60
N CYS A 34 -8.06 -17.10 -7.40
CA CYS A 34 -6.64 -17.54 -7.26
C CYS A 34 -6.40 -18.78 -8.17
N GLY A 35 -7.36 -19.70 -8.32
CA GLY A 35 -7.24 -20.83 -9.26
C GLY A 35 -7.10 -20.42 -10.74
N MET A 36 -7.90 -19.46 -11.21
CA MET A 36 -7.83 -18.90 -12.56
C MET A 36 -6.59 -18.03 -12.78
N PHE A 37 -6.16 -17.27 -11.76
CA PHE A 37 -4.87 -16.58 -11.78
C PHE A 37 -3.74 -17.60 -11.80
N LEU A 38 -3.82 -18.71 -11.05
CA LEU A 38 -2.84 -19.81 -11.06
C LEU A 38 -2.82 -20.57 -12.40
N GLU A 39 -3.97 -20.74 -13.07
CA GLU A 39 -4.06 -21.35 -14.41
C GLU A 39 -3.49 -20.44 -15.51
N ARG A 40 -3.76 -19.13 -15.47
CA ARG A 40 -3.10 -18.15 -16.35
C ARG A 40 -1.62 -17.92 -16.01
N ALA A 41 -1.27 -18.07 -14.74
CA ALA A 41 0.09 -17.98 -14.21
C ALA A 41 0.94 -19.23 -14.48
N GLY A 42 0.33 -20.32 -14.97
CA GLY A 42 1.04 -21.56 -15.31
C GLY A 42 2.23 -21.35 -16.26
N GLU A 43 2.27 -20.23 -16.98
CA GLU A 43 3.38 -19.85 -17.86
C GLU A 43 4.31 -18.76 -17.28
N HIS A 44 3.94 -18.05 -16.20
CA HIS A 44 4.66 -16.85 -15.74
C HIS A 44 4.93 -16.69 -14.24
N VAL A 45 4.42 -17.55 -13.35
CA VAL A 45 4.71 -17.42 -11.92
C VAL A 45 5.85 -18.35 -11.51
N LYS A 46 7.08 -17.85 -11.69
CA LYS A 46 8.29 -18.38 -11.03
C LYS A 46 8.78 -17.35 -10.02
N GLY A 47 8.29 -17.45 -8.79
CA GLY A 47 8.83 -16.77 -7.62
C GLY A 47 8.84 -17.75 -6.47
N ASP A 48 9.93 -17.77 -5.69
CA ASP A 48 10.04 -18.55 -4.47
C ASP A 48 9.17 -17.89 -3.39
N TRP A 49 7.88 -18.17 -3.46
CA TRP A 49 6.80 -17.54 -2.69
C TRP A 49 6.63 -18.15 -1.28
N SER A 50 7.65 -18.84 -0.79
CA SER A 50 7.59 -19.89 0.24
C SER A 50 7.44 -19.40 1.70
N ASP A 51 7.62 -18.11 1.98
CA ASP A 51 7.30 -17.55 3.31
C ASP A 51 5.89 -16.97 3.32
N GLY A 52 4.88 -17.83 3.55
CA GLY A 52 3.45 -17.47 3.64
C GLY A 52 3.07 -16.56 4.84
N GLY A 53 4.03 -15.84 5.40
CA GLY A 53 3.85 -14.89 6.49
C GLY A 53 3.12 -13.61 6.05
N PRO A 54 2.62 -12.83 7.02
CA PRO A 54 2.08 -11.51 6.74
C PRO A 54 3.14 -10.57 6.20
N VAL A 55 2.73 -9.68 5.31
CA VAL A 55 3.61 -8.64 4.77
C VAL A 55 2.94 -7.28 4.83
N VAL A 56 3.73 -6.25 5.09
CA VAL A 56 3.35 -4.87 4.78
C VAL A 56 3.85 -4.55 3.38
N LEU A 57 2.97 -4.11 2.50
CA LEU A 57 3.29 -3.58 1.18
C LEU A 57 3.22 -2.06 1.24
N LYS A 58 4.37 -1.40 1.14
CA LYS A 58 4.38 0.03 0.82
C LYS A 58 4.11 0.19 -0.66
N LEU A 59 3.01 0.82 -1.05
CA LEU A 59 2.69 1.08 -2.45
C LEU A 59 3.14 2.49 -2.86
N GLY A 60 4.10 2.59 -3.78
CA GLY A 60 4.59 3.87 -4.29
C GLY A 60 3.48 4.72 -4.91
N GLY A 61 3.43 6.02 -4.60
CA GLY A 61 2.40 6.92 -5.13
C GLY A 61 2.43 7.08 -6.65
N SER A 62 3.60 6.86 -7.28
CA SER A 62 3.75 6.83 -8.74
C SER A 62 3.14 5.59 -9.40
N LEU A 63 2.61 4.64 -8.64
CA LEU A 63 1.91 3.45 -9.15
C LEU A 63 0.40 3.63 -9.17
N LEU A 64 -0.13 4.71 -8.59
CA LEU A 64 -1.58 4.98 -8.52
C LEU A 64 -2.18 5.31 -9.90
N ASP A 65 -1.35 5.52 -10.92
CA ASP A 65 -1.73 5.73 -12.31
C ASP A 65 -1.79 4.43 -13.12
N LEU A 66 -1.42 3.28 -12.54
CA LEU A 66 -1.48 1.99 -13.21
C LEU A 66 -2.94 1.59 -13.42
N TRP A 67 -3.30 1.41 -14.68
CA TRP A 67 -4.65 1.04 -15.09
C TRP A 67 -5.06 -0.36 -14.56
N ASP A 68 -4.10 -1.26 -14.39
CA ASP A 68 -4.25 -2.63 -13.91
C ASP A 68 -3.84 -2.81 -12.43
N LEU A 69 -3.71 -1.71 -11.67
CA LEU A 69 -3.23 -1.75 -10.28
C LEU A 69 -4.01 -2.74 -9.40
N GLY A 70 -5.33 -2.81 -9.55
CA GLY A 70 -6.16 -3.74 -8.78
C GLY A 70 -5.83 -5.21 -9.04
N GLU A 71 -5.61 -5.58 -10.31
CA GLU A 71 -5.23 -6.95 -10.69
C GLU A 71 -3.84 -7.29 -10.14
N ARG A 72 -2.89 -6.38 -10.26
CA ARG A 72 -1.53 -6.54 -9.71
C ARG A 72 -1.52 -6.69 -8.19
N LEU A 73 -2.35 -5.94 -7.47
CA LEU A 73 -2.46 -6.06 -6.01
C LEU A 73 -3.06 -7.43 -5.61
N LEU A 74 -4.03 -7.93 -6.35
CA LEU A 74 -4.60 -9.27 -6.12
C LEU A 74 -3.59 -10.37 -6.42
N GLU A 75 -2.86 -10.27 -7.53
CA GLU A 75 -1.76 -11.17 -7.89
C GLU A 75 -0.70 -11.21 -6.79
N PHE A 76 -0.21 -10.03 -6.39
CA PHE A 76 0.77 -9.89 -5.30
C PHE A 76 0.29 -10.52 -3.99
N SER A 77 -1.01 -10.41 -3.71
CA SER A 77 -1.64 -10.90 -2.49
C SER A 77 -1.98 -12.40 -2.53
N CYS A 78 -1.96 -13.07 -3.70
CA CYS A 78 -2.35 -14.48 -3.79
C CYS A 78 -1.45 -15.34 -2.88
N GLY A 79 -2.09 -16.10 -1.99
CA GLY A 79 -1.42 -16.93 -0.99
C GLY A 79 -0.85 -16.19 0.23
N ARG A 80 -1.05 -14.87 0.37
CA ARG A 80 -0.47 -14.05 1.47
C ARG A 80 -1.50 -13.18 2.18
N ARG A 81 -1.17 -12.78 3.40
CA ARG A 81 -1.84 -11.70 4.12
C ARG A 81 -1.09 -10.40 3.87
N VAL A 82 -1.74 -9.40 3.28
CA VAL A 82 -1.07 -8.17 2.86
C VAL A 82 -1.78 -6.96 3.46
N LEU A 83 -1.03 -6.14 4.19
CA LEU A 83 -1.43 -4.79 4.54
C LEU A 83 -0.77 -3.79 3.59
N VAL A 84 -1.56 -3.03 2.86
CA VAL A 84 -1.13 -2.03 1.90
C VAL A 84 -1.12 -0.65 2.55
N ILE A 85 0.02 0.03 2.44
CA ILE A 85 0.20 1.42 2.86
C ILE A 85 0.53 2.25 1.61
N PRO A 86 -0.42 3.01 1.06
CA PRO A 86 -0.16 3.84 -0.10
C PRO A 86 0.71 5.05 0.26
N GLY A 87 1.60 5.42 -0.65
CA GLY A 87 2.33 6.68 -0.60
C GLY A 87 1.46 7.88 -0.96
N GLY A 88 2.01 9.09 -0.81
CA GLY A 88 1.25 10.33 -1.02
C GLY A 88 1.07 10.75 -2.48
N GLY A 89 1.93 10.29 -3.40
CA GLY A 89 1.83 10.53 -4.84
C GLY A 89 1.64 12.01 -5.22
N ALA A 90 0.88 12.26 -6.28
CA ALA A 90 0.63 13.60 -6.80
C ALA A 90 0.02 14.56 -5.76
N ALA A 91 -0.77 14.06 -4.81
CA ALA A 91 -1.32 14.86 -3.73
C ALA A 91 -0.22 15.38 -2.78
N ALA A 92 0.71 14.52 -2.36
CA ALA A 92 1.86 14.95 -1.55
C ALA A 92 2.83 15.85 -2.34
N ASP A 93 2.91 15.70 -3.66
CA ASP A 93 3.72 16.60 -4.49
C ASP A 93 3.18 18.04 -4.50
N VAL A 94 1.85 18.21 -4.40
CA VAL A 94 1.25 19.55 -4.20
C VAL A 94 1.72 20.15 -2.87
N VAL A 95 1.68 19.35 -1.79
CA VAL A 95 2.14 19.78 -0.46
C VAL A 95 3.62 20.17 -0.51
N ARG A 96 4.47 19.34 -1.12
CA ARG A 96 5.91 19.61 -1.26
C ARG A 96 6.19 20.91 -2.01
N ARG A 97 5.41 21.23 -3.05
CA ARG A 97 5.56 22.53 -3.74
C ARG A 97 5.18 23.71 -2.84
N LEU A 98 4.12 23.60 -2.05
CA LEU A 98 3.70 24.68 -1.13
C LEU A 98 4.73 24.91 -0.02
N ASP A 99 5.31 23.82 0.50
CA ASP A 99 6.38 23.85 1.49
C ASP A 99 7.62 24.60 0.95
N LEU A 100 8.04 24.31 -0.29
CA LEU A 100 9.15 25.00 -0.96
C LEU A 100 8.95 26.51 -1.09
N TYR A 101 7.70 26.98 -1.19
CA TYR A 101 7.38 28.41 -1.26
C TYR A 101 7.25 29.07 0.13
N GLY A 102 7.47 28.32 1.23
CA GLY A 102 7.35 28.82 2.59
C GLY A 102 5.89 29.03 3.04
N GLY A 103 4.93 28.43 2.35
CA GLY A 103 3.51 28.57 2.66
C GLY A 103 3.03 27.72 3.85
N LEU A 104 3.88 26.82 4.35
CA LEU A 104 3.56 25.84 5.39
C LEU A 104 4.73 25.73 6.39
N THR A 105 4.42 25.42 7.64
CA THR A 105 5.43 24.95 8.60
C THR A 105 5.78 23.49 8.31
N ALA A 106 6.94 23.05 8.81
CA ALA A 106 7.39 21.66 8.65
C ALA A 106 6.36 20.63 9.17
N GLU A 107 5.71 20.93 10.32
CA GLU A 107 4.65 20.09 10.88
C GLU A 107 3.39 20.07 10.01
N GLN A 108 2.98 21.22 9.46
CA GLN A 108 1.83 21.29 8.55
C GLN A 108 2.10 20.48 7.28
N SER A 109 3.27 20.67 6.66
CA SER A 109 3.71 19.92 5.48
C SER A 109 3.74 18.41 5.76
N HIS A 110 4.28 18.01 6.91
CA HIS A 110 4.34 16.61 7.31
C HIS A 110 2.95 15.97 7.43
N TRP A 111 2.04 16.59 8.20
CA TRP A 111 0.69 16.05 8.36
C TRP A 111 -0.12 16.11 7.06
N MET A 112 0.01 17.15 6.24
CA MET A 112 -0.66 17.20 4.94
C MET A 112 -0.14 16.12 3.97
N ALA A 113 1.14 15.77 4.05
CA ALA A 113 1.70 14.64 3.29
C ALA A 113 1.14 13.29 3.79
N ILE A 114 0.97 13.11 5.11
CA ILE A 114 0.28 11.94 5.68
C ILE A 114 -1.19 11.89 5.25
N GLU A 115 -1.91 13.02 5.28
CA GLU A 115 -3.30 13.04 4.81
C GLU A 115 -3.40 12.76 3.30
N SER A 116 -2.38 13.11 2.51
CA SER A 116 -2.30 12.71 1.10
C SER A 116 -2.20 11.18 0.93
N MET A 117 -1.51 10.48 1.85
CA MET A 117 -1.49 9.02 1.89
C MET A 117 -2.87 8.46 2.26
N SER A 118 -3.54 9.04 3.27
CA SER A 118 -4.91 8.66 3.66
C SER A 118 -5.91 8.87 2.52
N PHE A 119 -5.78 9.97 1.78
CA PHE A 119 -6.57 10.25 0.59
C PHE A 119 -6.39 9.16 -0.47
N ASN A 120 -5.14 8.74 -0.74
CA ASN A 120 -4.89 7.66 -1.68
C ASN A 120 -5.41 6.31 -1.17
N ALA A 121 -5.38 6.04 0.15
CA ALA A 121 -6.02 4.87 0.73
C ALA A 121 -7.53 4.84 0.44
N GLU A 122 -8.21 5.97 0.62
CA GLU A 122 -9.63 6.11 0.27
C GLU A 122 -9.91 5.93 -1.22
N LEU A 123 -9.03 6.46 -2.10
CA LEU A 123 -9.16 6.22 -3.53
C LEU A 123 -9.07 4.74 -3.87
N LEU A 124 -8.09 4.02 -3.33
CA LEU A 124 -7.95 2.57 -3.56
C LEU A 124 -9.20 1.81 -3.09
N LEU A 125 -9.69 2.11 -1.89
CA LEU A 125 -10.89 1.46 -1.32
C LEU A 125 -12.17 1.71 -2.13
N ARG A 126 -12.27 2.86 -2.81
CA ARG A 126 -13.45 3.23 -3.61
C ARG A 126 -13.38 2.78 -5.07
N THR A 127 -12.18 2.65 -5.61
CA THR A 127 -11.98 2.40 -7.05
C THR A 127 -11.63 0.95 -7.35
N LEU A 128 -10.97 0.24 -6.43
CA LEU A 128 -10.55 -1.13 -6.64
C LEU A 128 -11.57 -2.12 -6.09
N ARG A 129 -11.69 -3.27 -6.77
CA ARG A 129 -12.45 -4.42 -6.28
C ARG A 129 -11.52 -5.40 -5.57
N GLY A 130 -12.05 -6.13 -4.60
CA GLY A 130 -11.26 -7.15 -3.90
C GLY A 130 -10.23 -6.59 -2.93
N VAL A 131 -10.35 -5.32 -2.52
CA VAL A 131 -9.60 -4.72 -1.41
C VAL A 131 -10.49 -4.55 -0.19
N GLN A 132 -9.90 -4.59 1.00
CA GLN A 132 -10.58 -4.34 2.26
C GLN A 132 -9.91 -3.18 3.00
N VAL A 133 -10.65 -2.55 3.91
CA VAL A 133 -10.09 -1.51 4.77
C VAL A 133 -9.49 -2.12 6.03
N ALA A 134 -8.37 -1.58 6.49
CA ALA A 134 -7.88 -1.82 7.83
C ALA A 134 -8.68 -0.94 8.81
N ASP A 135 -9.66 -1.54 9.49
CA ASP A 135 -10.54 -0.88 10.45
C ASP A 135 -10.43 -1.53 11.83
N GLY A 136 -9.40 -1.15 12.58
CA GLY A 136 -9.04 -1.71 13.88
C GLY A 136 -8.51 -3.15 13.80
N VAL A 137 -7.95 -3.54 12.64
CA VAL A 137 -7.46 -4.91 12.37
C VAL A 137 -5.95 -4.94 12.09
N GLU A 138 -5.29 -3.80 12.10
CA GLU A 138 -3.90 -3.57 11.71
C GLU A 138 -2.95 -4.30 12.66
N GLY A 139 -3.29 -4.33 13.95
CA GLY A 139 -2.53 -5.03 14.98
C GLY A 139 -2.89 -6.51 15.14
N ASP A 140 -3.88 -7.02 14.40
CA ASP A 140 -4.29 -8.43 14.44
C ASP A 140 -4.24 -9.03 13.04
N VAL A 141 -3.03 -9.46 12.67
CA VAL A 141 -2.73 -10.11 11.39
C VAL A 141 -3.67 -11.28 11.08
N SER A 142 -4.19 -11.98 12.10
CA SER A 142 -5.08 -13.14 11.88
C SER A 142 -6.37 -12.75 11.16
N ARG A 143 -6.77 -11.47 11.27
CA ARG A 143 -7.96 -10.89 10.63
C ARG A 143 -7.71 -10.46 9.18
N TRP A 144 -6.47 -10.46 8.71
CA TRP A 144 -6.16 -10.19 7.31
C TRP A 144 -6.47 -11.42 6.48
N VAL A 145 -7.33 -11.25 5.49
CA VAL A 145 -7.78 -12.35 4.63
C VAL A 145 -6.69 -12.68 3.61
N VAL A 146 -6.27 -13.94 3.57
CA VAL A 146 -5.29 -14.43 2.58
C VAL A 146 -5.82 -14.17 1.17
N GLY A 147 -4.99 -13.63 0.28
CA GLY A 147 -5.41 -13.31 -1.10
C GLY A 147 -6.18 -11.99 -1.25
N THR A 148 -6.47 -11.28 -0.17
CA THR A 148 -7.24 -10.02 -0.20
C THR A 148 -6.41 -8.90 0.45
N PRO A 149 -5.94 -7.90 -0.33
CA PRO A 149 -5.21 -6.77 0.22
C PRO A 149 -6.06 -5.96 1.20
N VAL A 150 -5.50 -5.65 2.37
CA VAL A 150 -6.09 -4.78 3.39
C VAL A 150 -5.40 -3.41 3.31
N VAL A 151 -6.13 -2.31 3.15
CA VAL A 151 -5.56 -0.97 2.94
C VAL A 151 -5.64 -0.14 4.22
N LEU A 152 -4.50 0.39 4.67
CA LEU A 152 -4.41 1.21 5.87
C LEU A 152 -4.72 2.69 5.61
N ARG A 153 -5.63 3.25 6.41
CA ARG A 153 -5.81 4.71 6.54
C ARG A 153 -4.78 5.29 7.50
N ILE A 154 -3.59 5.56 6.98
CA ILE A 154 -2.42 5.87 7.81
C ILE A 154 -2.61 7.08 8.74
N GLY A 155 -3.25 8.15 8.28
CA GLY A 155 -3.48 9.34 9.11
C GLY A 155 -4.39 9.07 10.29
N SER A 156 -5.50 8.34 10.07
CA SER A 156 -6.40 7.91 11.16
C SER A 156 -5.69 7.00 12.16
N TRP A 157 -4.86 6.07 11.67
CA TRP A 157 -4.10 5.16 12.52
C TRP A 157 -3.04 5.91 13.36
N LEU A 158 -2.24 6.78 12.74
CA LEU A 158 -1.21 7.57 13.43
C LEU A 158 -1.80 8.53 14.49
N ARG A 159 -3.03 9.02 14.30
CA ARG A 159 -3.73 9.83 15.30
C ARG A 159 -4.36 9.00 16.43
N GLY A 160 -4.63 7.72 16.18
CA GLY A 160 -5.22 6.78 17.13
C GLY A 160 -4.18 5.82 17.70
N SER A 161 -4.32 4.53 17.39
CA SER A 161 -3.49 3.44 17.92
C SER A 161 -2.00 3.57 17.62
N GLY A 162 -1.64 4.28 16.55
CA GLY A 162 -0.26 4.54 16.13
C GLY A 162 0.39 5.80 16.73
N ARG A 163 -0.27 6.50 17.67
CA ARG A 163 0.23 7.78 18.19
C ARG A 163 1.65 7.73 18.74
N ALA A 164 1.98 6.70 19.51
CA ALA A 164 3.31 6.55 20.10
C ALA A 164 4.43 6.45 19.04
N VAL A 165 4.11 5.89 17.86
CA VAL A 165 5.09 5.84 16.77
C VAL A 165 5.05 7.08 15.89
N ALA A 166 3.92 7.77 15.80
CA ALA A 166 3.81 9.05 15.10
C ALA A 166 4.76 10.10 15.68
N GLU A 167 4.90 10.15 17.00
CA GLU A 167 5.80 11.05 17.72
C GLU A 167 7.30 10.79 17.44
N ARG A 168 7.64 9.63 16.86
CA ARG A 168 9.02 9.27 16.48
C ARG A 168 9.37 9.67 15.05
N ILE A 169 8.39 10.05 14.24
CA ILE A 169 8.60 10.42 12.85
C ILE A 169 9.00 11.90 12.80
N PRO A 170 10.21 12.25 12.33
CA PRO A 170 10.58 13.64 12.21
C PRO A 170 9.69 14.32 11.17
N ALA A 171 9.22 15.53 11.49
CA ALA A 171 8.43 16.36 10.57
C ALA A 171 9.34 17.00 9.51
N THR A 172 9.96 16.17 8.66
CA THR A 172 10.89 16.55 7.60
C THR A 172 10.61 15.72 6.35
N TRP A 173 11.16 16.14 5.20
CA TRP A 173 11.09 15.33 3.97
C TRP A 173 12.06 14.15 3.96
N ASP A 174 12.90 14.02 5.00
CA ASP A 174 13.80 12.88 5.18
C ASP A 174 13.05 11.63 5.66
N ALA A 175 11.88 11.79 6.28
CA ALA A 175 10.99 10.70 6.66
C ALA A 175 9.65 10.78 5.91
N THR A 176 9.48 9.94 4.89
CA THR A 176 8.28 9.93 4.05
C THR A 176 7.58 8.57 4.10
N SER A 177 6.70 8.30 3.13
CA SER A 177 5.92 7.06 3.05
C SER A 177 6.74 5.76 3.14
N ASP A 178 8.02 5.74 2.75
CA ASP A 178 8.85 4.52 2.90
C ASP A 178 9.19 4.31 4.38
N SER A 179 9.73 5.33 5.05
CA SER A 179 9.96 5.35 6.50
C SER A 179 8.72 5.08 7.33
N ILE A 180 7.60 5.72 7.00
CA ILE A 180 6.33 5.55 7.71
C ILE A 180 5.88 4.09 7.61
N ALA A 181 5.98 3.46 6.44
CA ALA A 181 5.60 2.06 6.28
C ALA A 181 6.49 1.11 7.09
N ALA A 182 7.79 1.39 7.21
CA ALA A 182 8.71 0.62 8.05
C ALA A 182 8.36 0.72 9.54
N ILE A 183 8.09 1.93 10.03
CA ILE A 183 7.65 2.15 11.41
C ILE A 183 6.35 1.41 11.69
N VAL A 184 5.38 1.47 10.77
CA VAL A 184 4.10 0.75 10.92
C VAL A 184 4.34 -0.75 11.02
N ALA A 185 5.14 -1.33 10.11
CA ALA A 185 5.45 -2.76 10.10
C ALA A 185 6.04 -3.22 11.45
N GLY A 186 7.03 -2.50 11.97
CA GLY A 186 7.61 -2.78 13.29
C GLY A 186 6.60 -2.61 14.44
N ALA A 187 5.74 -1.59 14.38
CA ALA A 187 4.75 -1.31 15.42
C ALA A 187 3.66 -2.38 15.54
N ILE A 188 3.30 -3.02 14.42
CA ILE A 188 2.29 -4.08 14.38
C ILE A 188 2.90 -5.49 14.43
N GLY A 189 4.22 -5.59 14.59
CA GLY A 189 4.93 -6.87 14.70
C GLY A 189 5.00 -7.68 13.40
N VAL A 190 4.92 -7.03 12.23
CA VAL A 190 5.10 -7.68 10.93
C VAL A 190 6.55 -7.52 10.48
N GLU A 191 7.26 -8.65 10.38
CA GLU A 191 8.70 -8.69 10.10
C GLU A 191 9.05 -8.37 8.64
N SER A 192 8.12 -8.57 7.70
CA SER A 192 8.37 -8.40 6.27
C SER A 192 7.75 -7.12 5.72
N LEU A 193 8.58 -6.23 5.17
CA LEU A 193 8.17 -5.03 4.45
C LEU A 193 8.63 -5.12 3.00
N ILE A 194 7.68 -4.99 2.08
CA ILE A 194 7.95 -4.97 0.64
C ILE A 194 7.67 -3.57 0.10
N LEU A 195 8.66 -3.02 -0.60
CA LEU A 195 8.55 -1.75 -1.32
C LEU A 195 8.03 -2.00 -2.74
N GLY A 196 6.74 -1.70 -2.95
CA GLY A 196 6.12 -1.64 -4.27
C GLY A 196 6.51 -0.35 -4.98
N LYS A 197 7.35 -0.44 -6.01
CA LYS A 197 7.97 0.70 -6.70
C LYS A 197 7.77 0.57 -8.22
N SER A 198 8.09 1.63 -8.95
CA SER A 198 7.88 1.72 -10.40
C SER A 198 9.11 1.33 -11.25
N CYS A 199 10.19 0.92 -10.60
CA CYS A 199 11.46 0.54 -11.22
C CYS A 199 12.16 -0.51 -10.36
N GLU A 200 13.24 -1.07 -10.89
CA GLU A 200 14.13 -1.97 -10.14
C GLU A 200 14.95 -1.21 -9.08
N PRO A 201 15.38 -1.89 -8.01
CA PRO A 201 16.26 -1.28 -7.02
C PRO A 201 17.66 -1.14 -7.61
N GLY A 202 18.25 0.05 -7.46
CA GLY A 202 19.60 0.39 -7.91
C GLY A 202 20.70 -0.01 -6.94
N GLY A 203 20.34 -0.62 -5.80
CA GLY A 203 21.24 -1.17 -4.79
C GLY A 203 20.70 -2.47 -4.21
N VAL A 204 21.45 -3.06 -3.28
CA VAL A 204 21.06 -4.29 -2.58
C VAL A 204 20.77 -4.05 -1.11
N GLU A 205 21.31 -2.98 -0.51
CA GLU A 205 21.04 -2.58 0.87
C GLU A 205 20.13 -1.34 0.93
N SER A 206 19.45 -1.14 2.07
CA SER A 206 18.59 0.03 2.27
C SER A 206 19.37 1.35 2.22
N ALA A 207 20.64 1.36 2.68
CA ALA A 207 21.50 2.53 2.64
C ALA A 207 21.84 2.96 1.21
N ASP A 208 22.14 2.01 0.31
CA ASP A 208 22.39 2.30 -1.11
C ASP A 208 21.16 2.97 -1.75
N LEU A 209 19.98 2.43 -1.46
CA LEU A 209 18.72 2.93 -2.01
C LEU A 209 18.41 4.34 -1.52
N ALA A 210 18.72 4.64 -0.25
CA ALA A 210 18.57 5.98 0.31
C ALA A 210 19.58 6.95 -0.32
N GLY A 211 20.84 6.55 -0.46
CA GLY A 211 21.88 7.34 -1.13
C GLY A 211 21.57 7.63 -2.60
N ALA A 212 20.87 6.72 -3.28
CA ALA A 212 20.38 6.89 -4.64
C ALA A 212 19.03 7.64 -4.74
N GLY A 213 18.43 8.04 -3.60
CA GLY A 213 17.13 8.74 -3.56
C GLY A 213 15.93 7.89 -3.98
N GLN A 214 16.07 6.56 -3.97
CA GLN A 214 14.98 5.63 -4.30
C GLN A 214 14.04 5.35 -3.11
N VAL A 215 14.53 5.60 -1.90
CA VAL A 215 13.76 5.67 -0.64
C VAL A 215 14.19 6.91 0.13
N ASP A 216 13.41 7.31 1.12
CA ASP A 216 13.74 8.47 1.96
C ASP A 216 14.90 8.20 2.94
N ALA A 217 15.53 9.29 3.42
CA ALA A 217 16.80 9.22 4.13
C ALA A 217 16.71 8.54 5.51
N CYS A 218 15.56 8.61 6.18
CA CYS A 218 15.31 7.92 7.45
C CYS A 218 15.01 6.42 7.27
N PHE A 219 14.72 5.96 6.05
CA PHE A 219 14.28 4.58 5.80
C PHE A 219 15.28 3.52 6.31
N PRO A 220 16.61 3.62 6.11
CA PRO A 220 17.56 2.61 6.58
C PRO A 220 17.52 2.43 8.10
N GLU A 221 17.30 3.50 8.86
CA GLU A 221 17.19 3.45 10.31
C GLU A 221 15.87 2.83 10.76
N PHE A 222 14.74 3.28 10.18
CA PHE A 222 13.42 2.80 10.59
C PHE A 222 13.09 1.40 10.11
N SER A 223 13.82 0.89 9.12
CA SER A 223 13.68 -0.48 8.63
C SER A 223 14.59 -1.50 9.32
N ARG A 224 15.41 -1.09 10.30
CA ARG A 224 16.30 -2.02 11.02
C ARG A 224 15.51 -3.17 11.64
N GLY A 225 15.99 -4.39 11.41
CA GLY A 225 15.36 -5.63 11.90
C GLY A 225 14.19 -6.14 11.06
N LEU A 226 13.74 -5.40 10.04
CA LEU A 226 12.76 -5.89 9.08
C LEU A 226 13.45 -6.65 7.95
N ARG A 227 12.78 -7.70 7.46
CA ARG A 227 13.11 -8.34 6.19
C ARG A 227 12.55 -7.51 5.05
N LEU A 228 13.45 -6.94 4.25
CA LEU A 228 13.09 -6.00 3.20
C LEU A 228 13.01 -6.67 1.83
N GLY A 229 11.89 -6.49 1.15
CA GLY A 229 11.70 -6.87 -0.25
C GLY A 229 11.46 -5.64 -1.13
N TRP A 230 11.73 -5.80 -2.41
CA TRP A 230 11.44 -4.81 -3.45
C TRP A 230 10.63 -5.48 -4.57
N CYS A 231 9.59 -4.83 -5.03
CA CYS A 231 8.79 -5.31 -6.16
C CYS A 231 8.53 -4.17 -7.14
N ASN A 232 8.96 -4.36 -8.39
CA ASN A 232 8.66 -3.42 -9.47
C ASN A 232 7.25 -3.72 -10.02
N PHE A 233 6.27 -2.91 -9.63
CA PHE A 233 4.87 -3.10 -10.05
C PHE A 233 4.62 -2.76 -11.52
N ARG A 234 5.56 -2.09 -12.20
CA ARG A 234 5.47 -1.82 -13.64
C ARG A 234 6.09 -2.93 -14.50
N SER A 235 6.74 -3.91 -13.89
CA SER A 235 7.30 -5.05 -14.62
C SER A 235 6.19 -5.94 -15.20
N ALA A 236 6.53 -6.70 -16.24
CA ALA A 236 5.58 -7.62 -16.89
C ALA A 236 5.10 -8.74 -15.94
N ALA A 237 5.94 -9.17 -15.00
CA ALA A 237 5.63 -10.17 -13.99
C ALA A 237 6.15 -9.70 -12.63
N LEU A 238 5.31 -9.81 -11.59
CA LEU A 238 5.68 -9.36 -10.26
C LEU A 238 6.69 -10.31 -9.64
N HIS A 239 7.87 -9.79 -9.31
CA HIS A 239 8.93 -10.52 -8.64
C HIS A 239 9.41 -9.74 -7.41
N ILE A 240 9.49 -10.41 -6.26
CA ILE A 240 10.09 -9.84 -5.07
C ILE A 240 11.59 -10.09 -5.09
N ARG A 241 12.37 -9.02 -5.17
CA ARG A 241 13.81 -9.04 -4.90
C ARG A 241 14.05 -8.73 -3.44
N TRP A 242 14.51 -9.71 -2.67
CA TRP A 242 14.92 -9.50 -1.28
C TRP A 242 16.21 -8.68 -1.22
N LEU A 243 16.22 -7.68 -0.35
CA LEU A 243 17.38 -6.83 -0.07
C LEU A 243 18.29 -7.53 0.94
N GLN A 244 19.58 -7.19 0.90
CA GLN A 244 20.54 -7.65 1.89
C GLN A 244 20.30 -6.90 3.19
N SER A 245 20.26 -7.65 4.30
CA SER A 245 20.35 -7.05 5.62
C SER A 245 21.71 -6.38 5.74
N ALA A 246 21.75 -5.12 6.20
CA ALA A 246 23.00 -4.54 6.64
C ALA A 246 23.62 -5.51 7.65
N ASN A 247 24.80 -6.05 7.36
CA ASN A 247 25.52 -6.88 8.33
C ASN A 247 25.55 -6.08 9.63
N ALA A 248 25.03 -6.65 10.72
CA ALA A 248 25.20 -6.08 12.03
C ALA A 248 26.72 -6.01 12.24
N ALA A 249 27.30 -4.81 12.10
CA ALA A 249 28.65 -4.57 12.52
C ALA A 249 28.67 -4.85 14.03
N GLU A 250 29.34 -5.94 14.41
CA GLU A 250 29.69 -6.27 15.80
C GLU A 250 30.45 -5.11 16.47
#